data_AF-A0AA47EFC0-F1
#
_entry.id   AF-A0AA47EFC0-F1
#
_cell.length_a   1.000
_cell.length_b   1.000
_cell.length_c   1.000
_cell.angle_alpha   90.00
_cell.angle_beta   90.00
_cell.angle_gamma   90.00
#
_symmetry.space_group_name_H-M   'P 1'
#
loop_
_entity.id
_entity.type
_entity.pdbx_description
1 polymer ?
#
loop_
_entity_poly.entity_id
_entity_poly.type
_entity_poly.pdbx_seq_one_letter_code
_entity_poly.pdbx_strand_id
1 'polypeptide(L)'
;MATFQIKKEQLDIAKKWLQTGEVNIYREAFTEEKTFTVPVKREELVIKKKVLSSADSEIKNMPTEIIRIPLSEEHVEFTKHKVNLEEVSIYKQQIQDIKHIEETLKREALKVKISDSLKFLDNSNSKHS
;
A
#
# COMPACT_ATOMS: atom_id res chain seq x y z
N MET A 1 -32.19 51.34 37.63
CA MET A 1 -32.07 49.88 37.76
C MET A 1 -30.66 49.50 37.33
N ALA A 2 -29.95 48.67 38.09
CA ALA A 2 -28.61 48.21 37.72
C ALA A 2 -28.67 46.70 37.43
N THR A 3 -28.09 46.29 36.31
CA THR A 3 -28.05 44.88 35.88
C THR A 3 -26.60 44.42 35.81
N PHE A 4 -26.32 43.27 36.42
CA PHE A 4 -25.00 42.64 36.35
C PHE A 4 -25.09 41.35 35.54
N GLN A 5 -24.14 41.16 34.62
CA GLN A 5 -23.97 39.92 33.88
C GLN A 5 -22.93 39.07 34.60
N ILE A 6 -23.34 37.88 35.03
CA ILE A 6 -22.46 36.92 35.70
C ILE A 6 -22.04 35.88 34.67
N LYS A 7 -20.75 35.63 34.53
CA LYS A 7 -20.19 34.65 33.59
C LYS A 7 -19.72 33.37 34.28
N LYS A 8 -19.72 32.28 33.51
CA LYS A 8 -19.18 30.98 33.89
C LYS A 8 -18.39 30.41 32.71
N GLU A 9 -17.24 29.83 32.97
CA GLU A 9 -16.47 29.08 31.96
C GLU A 9 -17.05 27.67 31.75
N GLN A 10 -17.00 27.21 30.51
CA GLN A 10 -17.41 25.87 30.08
C GLN A 10 -16.29 25.27 29.22
N LEU A 11 -16.13 23.95 29.29
CA LEU A 11 -15.13 23.21 28.51
C LEU A 11 -15.83 22.35 27.45
N ASP A 12 -15.44 22.53 26.19
CA ASP A 12 -15.88 21.71 25.06
C ASP A 12 -14.72 20.89 24.51
N ILE A 13 -14.92 19.57 24.37
CA ILE A 13 -13.89 18.64 23.90
C ILE A 13 -14.31 18.07 22.55
N ALA A 14 -13.46 18.26 21.54
CA ALA A 14 -13.64 17.70 20.21
C ALA A 14 -12.35 17.01 19.72
N LYS A 15 -12.49 15.91 19.00
CA LYS A 15 -11.38 15.22 18.33
C LYS A 15 -11.46 15.47 16.84
N LYS A 16 -10.31 15.72 16.21
CA LYS A 16 -10.17 15.81 14.76
C LYS A 16 -9.13 14.81 14.28
N TRP A 17 -9.38 14.21 13.11
CA TRP A 17 -8.36 13.44 12.43
C TRP A 17 -7.34 14.39 11.83
N LEU A 18 -6.06 14.09 12.05
CA LEU A 18 -4.94 14.77 11.42
C LEU A 18 -4.15 13.72 10.64
N GLN A 19 -3.82 14.04 9.39
CA GLN A 19 -2.94 13.20 8.60
C GLN A 19 -1.51 13.33 9.14
N THR A 20 -0.94 12.23 9.59
CA THR A 20 0.42 12.19 10.15
C THR A 20 1.44 11.61 9.19
N GLY A 21 1.00 11.02 8.07
CA GLY A 21 1.86 10.42 7.07
C GLY A 21 1.10 10.00 5.83
N GLU A 22 1.85 9.52 4.85
CA GLU A 22 1.37 9.04 3.56
C GLU A 22 2.16 7.78 3.19
N VAL A 23 1.48 6.79 2.62
CA VAL A 23 2.09 5.55 2.16
C VAL A 23 1.70 5.35 0.70
N ASN A 24 2.70 5.14 -0.15
CA ASN A 24 2.54 4.84 -1.57
C ASN A 24 3.01 3.40 -1.83
N ILE A 25 2.12 2.58 -2.40
CA ILE A 25 2.37 1.16 -2.69
C ILE A 25 2.52 1.00 -4.19
N TYR A 26 3.63 0.41 -4.61
CA TYR A 26 3.91 0.12 -6.02
C TYR A 26 4.35 -1.33 -6.17
N ARG A 27 4.12 -1.87 -7.36
CA ARG A 27 4.65 -3.17 -7.77
C ARG A 27 5.66 -2.93 -8.87
N GLU A 28 6.84 -3.53 -8.73
CA GLU A 28 7.84 -3.58 -9.79
C GLU A 28 7.70 -4.89 -10.56
N ALA A 29 7.89 -4.83 -11.87
CA ALA A 29 7.88 -5.99 -12.75
C ALA A 29 9.25 -6.12 -13.40
N PHE A 30 9.81 -7.33 -13.32
CA PHE A 30 11.11 -7.65 -13.90
C PHE A 30 10.93 -8.70 -15.00
N THR A 31 11.73 -8.56 -16.04
CA THR A 31 11.81 -9.54 -17.14
C THR A 31 13.14 -10.26 -17.03
N GLU A 32 13.09 -11.58 -17.04
CA GLU A 32 14.27 -12.45 -17.09
C GLU A 32 14.31 -13.13 -18.47
N GLU A 33 15.43 -13.04 -19.16
CA GLU A 33 15.66 -13.76 -20.40
C GLU A 33 16.23 -15.14 -20.10
N LYS A 34 15.66 -16.19 -20.72
CA LYS A 34 16.14 -17.57 -20.60
C LYS A 34 16.36 -18.16 -21.98
N THR A 35 17.54 -18.74 -22.18
CA THR A 35 17.90 -19.45 -23.41
C THR A 35 17.85 -20.95 -23.17
N PHE A 36 17.22 -21.67 -24.09
CA PHE A 36 17.16 -23.13 -24.08
C PHE A 36 17.75 -23.65 -25.39
N THR A 37 18.58 -24.69 -25.31
CA THR A 37 19.06 -25.42 -26.49
C THR A 37 18.38 -26.78 -26.51
N VAL A 38 17.56 -27.00 -27.55
CA VAL A 38 16.81 -28.24 -27.72
C VAL A 38 17.37 -28.96 -28.96
N PRO A 39 17.92 -30.18 -28.83
CA PRO A 39 18.35 -30.95 -29.99
C PRO A 39 17.12 -31.38 -30.80
N VAL A 40 17.17 -31.18 -32.11
CA VAL A 40 16.15 -31.63 -33.05
C VAL A 40 16.74 -32.64 -34.04
N LYS A 41 15.94 -33.61 -34.44
CA LYS A 41 16.30 -34.62 -35.42
C LYS A 41 15.57 -34.36 -36.73
N ARG A 42 16.23 -34.76 -37.83
CA ARG A 42 15.63 -34.85 -39.16
C ARG A 42 15.86 -36.25 -39.71
N GLU A 43 14.85 -36.79 -40.37
CA GLU A 43 14.95 -38.06 -41.09
C GLU A 43 15.17 -37.78 -42.57
N GLU A 44 16.22 -38.38 -43.15
CA GLU A 44 16.53 -38.30 -44.57
C GLU A 44 16.54 -39.69 -45.20
N LEU A 45 15.87 -39.83 -46.35
CA LEU A 45 16.10 -40.95 -47.24
C LEU A 45 17.41 -40.70 -48.01
N VAL A 46 18.35 -41.65 -47.92
CA VAL A 46 19.64 -41.59 -48.61
C VAL A 46 19.73 -42.67 -49.66
N ILE A 47 19.74 -42.28 -50.93
CA ILE A 47 19.90 -43.18 -52.08
C ILE A 47 21.34 -43.08 -52.58
N LYS A 48 22.07 -44.19 -52.59
CA LYS A 48 23.45 -44.28 -53.11
C LYS A 48 23.47 -45.09 -54.40
N LYS A 49 23.83 -44.47 -55.51
CA LYS A 49 24.00 -45.15 -56.80
C LYS A 49 25.48 -45.45 -57.02
N LYS A 50 25.82 -46.74 -57.05
CA LYS A 50 27.16 -47.23 -57.38
C LYS A 50 27.14 -47.76 -58.81
N VAL A 51 28.04 -47.25 -59.66
CA VAL A 51 28.25 -47.82 -61.00
C VAL A 51 29.09 -49.08 -60.84
N LEU A 52 28.58 -50.20 -61.35
CA LEU A 52 29.32 -51.46 -61.42
C LEU A 52 30.05 -51.49 -62.75
N SER A 53 31.36 -51.70 -62.73
CA SER A 53 32.12 -51.88 -63.97
C SER A 53 32.11 -53.33 -64.41
N SER A 54 32.00 -53.55 -65.72
CA SER A 54 32.35 -54.82 -66.35
C SER A 54 33.88 -55.00 -66.33
N ALA A 55 34.32 -56.22 -66.01
CA ALA A 55 35.73 -56.60 -65.89
C ALA A 55 36.52 -56.25 -67.17
N ASP A 56 37.21 -55.09 -67.19
CA ASP A 56 38.46 -54.81 -67.92
C ASP A 56 38.86 -53.32 -67.92
N SER A 57 38.63 -52.58 -66.83
CA SER A 57 39.22 -51.24 -66.71
C SER A 57 39.50 -50.87 -65.26
N GLU A 58 40.69 -50.29 -65.05
CA GLU A 58 41.19 -49.77 -63.79
C GLU A 58 40.24 -48.70 -63.23
N ILE A 59 39.29 -49.11 -62.40
CA ILE A 59 38.31 -48.19 -61.78
C ILE A 59 38.65 -48.06 -60.31
N LYS A 60 39.77 -47.38 -60.07
CA LYS A 60 39.95 -46.65 -58.83
C LYS A 60 39.44 -45.24 -59.12
N ASN A 61 38.32 -44.86 -58.51
CA ASN A 61 37.72 -43.51 -58.47
C ASN A 61 36.56 -43.20 -59.44
N MET A 62 35.51 -44.04 -59.54
CA MET A 62 34.22 -43.55 -60.07
C MET A 62 33.43 -42.76 -59.02
N PRO A 63 32.78 -41.65 -59.39
CA PRO A 63 31.98 -40.85 -58.47
C PRO A 63 30.73 -41.64 -58.02
N THR A 64 30.49 -41.68 -56.71
CA THR A 64 29.24 -42.20 -56.13
C THR A 64 28.21 -41.08 -56.13
N GLU A 65 27.09 -41.29 -56.82
CA GLU A 65 25.98 -40.33 -56.80
C GLU A 65 25.12 -40.58 -55.56
N ILE A 66 24.93 -39.55 -54.74
CA ILE A 66 24.15 -39.60 -53.50
C ILE A 66 22.99 -38.61 -53.62
N ILE A 67 21.77 -39.10 -53.47
CA ILE A 67 20.55 -38.28 -53.41
C ILE A 67 20.02 -38.34 -51.97
N ARG A 68 19.72 -37.17 -51.40
CA ARG A 68 19.13 -37.03 -50.06
C ARG A 68 17.76 -36.38 -50.17
N ILE A 69 16.73 -37.03 -49.62
CA ILE A 69 15.35 -36.53 -49.62
C ILE A 69 14.90 -36.39 -48.16
N PRO A 70 14.57 -35.19 -47.67
CA PRO A 70 14.04 -35.01 -46.32
C PRO A 70 12.65 -35.64 -46.21
N LEU A 71 12.39 -36.38 -45.13
CA LEU A 71 11.11 -37.05 -44.89
C LEU A 71 10.33 -36.42 -43.74
N SER A 72 11.00 -36.15 -42.63
CA SER A 72 10.41 -35.60 -41.41
C SER A 72 11.43 -34.76 -40.64
N GLU A 73 10.94 -33.80 -39.85
CA GLU A 73 11.76 -32.93 -39.00
C GLU A 73 11.02 -32.65 -37.68
N GLU A 74 11.75 -32.78 -36.56
CA GLU A 74 11.24 -32.41 -35.24
C GLU A 74 11.07 -30.90 -35.12
N HIS A 75 9.88 -30.46 -34.72
CA HIS A 75 9.55 -29.05 -34.46
C HIS A 75 9.41 -28.82 -32.95
N VAL A 76 9.98 -27.73 -32.44
CA VAL A 76 9.92 -27.36 -31.03
C VAL A 76 8.80 -26.34 -30.82
N GLU A 77 7.84 -26.69 -29.96
CA GLU A 77 6.80 -25.78 -29.48
C GLU A 77 7.01 -25.46 -28.00
N PHE A 78 6.78 -24.21 -27.59
CA PHE A 78 6.91 -23.80 -26.19
C PHE A 78 5.79 -22.83 -25.80
N THR A 79 5.32 -22.94 -24.55
CA THR A 79 4.26 -22.09 -23.99
C THR A 79 4.64 -21.62 -22.59
N LYS A 80 4.48 -20.32 -22.34
CA LYS A 80 4.62 -19.74 -21.00
C LYS A 80 3.26 -19.62 -20.32
N HIS A 81 3.15 -20.09 -19.09
CA HIS A 81 2.00 -19.83 -18.23
C HIS A 81 2.39 -18.92 -17.06
N LYS A 82 1.46 -18.10 -16.60
CA LYS A 82 1.66 -17.26 -15.40
C LYS A 82 1.31 -18.07 -14.16
N VAL A 83 2.07 -17.86 -13.09
CA VAL A 83 1.81 -18.44 -11.77
C VAL A 83 1.81 -17.32 -10.73
N ASN A 84 0.94 -17.44 -9.73
CA ASN A 84 0.95 -16.54 -8.59
C ASN A 84 2.01 -17.03 -7.59
N LEU A 85 2.88 -16.13 -7.17
CA LEU A 85 3.95 -16.45 -6.21
C LEU A 85 3.58 -16.07 -4.79
N GLU A 86 2.95 -14.90 -4.63
CA GLU A 86 2.67 -14.31 -3.33
C GLU A 86 1.34 -13.54 -3.35
N GLU A 87 0.69 -13.47 -2.19
CA GLU A 87 -0.48 -12.65 -1.92
C GLU A 87 -0.18 -11.71 -0.74
N VAL A 88 -0.36 -10.41 -0.95
CA VAL A 88 -0.07 -9.38 0.06
C VAL A 88 -1.37 -8.64 0.43
N SER A 89 -1.68 -8.62 1.72
CA SER A 89 -2.88 -7.95 2.27
C SER A 89 -2.50 -6.70 3.08
N ILE A 90 -3.13 -5.57 2.77
CA ILE A 90 -2.85 -4.27 3.38
C ILE A 90 -4.13 -3.72 3.99
N TYR A 91 -4.09 -3.35 5.27
CA TYR A 91 -5.25 -2.80 5.97
C TYR A 91 -4.82 -1.79 7.04
N LYS A 92 -5.76 -0.90 7.39
CA LYS A 92 -5.57 0.09 8.45
C LYS A 92 -6.21 -0.42 9.74
N GLN A 93 -5.45 -0.42 10.83
CA GLN A 93 -5.98 -0.65 12.17
C GLN A 93 -6.17 0.68 12.90
N GLN A 94 -7.31 0.86 13.56
CA GLN A 94 -7.52 1.95 14.50
C GLN A 94 -7.19 1.47 15.91
N ILE A 95 -6.32 2.21 16.59
CA ILE A 95 -5.93 1.94 17.98
C ILE A 95 -6.50 3.07 18.84
N GLN A 96 -7.06 2.72 19.98
CA GLN A 96 -7.63 3.68 20.93
C GLN A 96 -6.69 3.86 22.11
N ASP A 97 -6.27 5.10 22.33
CA ASP A 97 -5.56 5.53 23.53
C ASP A 97 -6.42 6.49 24.36
N ILE A 98 -6.19 6.51 25.68
CA ILE A 98 -6.85 7.41 26.62
C ILE A 98 -5.92 8.57 26.92
N LYS A 99 -6.39 9.80 26.71
CA LYS A 99 -5.72 11.03 27.17
C LYS A 99 -6.50 11.64 28.32
N HIS A 100 -5.82 11.89 29.44
CA HIS A 100 -6.39 12.64 30.56
C HIS A 100 -6.21 14.14 30.32
N ILE A 101 -7.27 14.90 30.57
CA ILE A 101 -7.29 16.36 30.49
C ILE A 101 -7.84 16.87 31.81
N GLU A 102 -7.07 17.72 32.48
CA GLU A 102 -7.47 18.39 33.73
C GLU A 102 -7.48 19.90 33.49
N GLU A 103 -8.58 20.56 33.86
CA GLU A 103 -8.72 22.01 33.72
C GLU A 103 -9.53 22.63 34.87
N THR A 104 -9.24 23.89 35.19
CA THR A 104 -9.94 24.63 36.26
C THR A 104 -10.89 25.67 35.67
N LEU A 105 -12.19 25.49 35.89
CA LEU A 105 -13.21 26.41 35.39
C LEU A 105 -13.63 27.44 36.44
N LYS A 106 -13.67 28.71 36.03
CA LYS A 106 -14.08 29.83 36.87
C LYS A 106 -15.56 30.13 36.74
N ARG A 107 -16.13 30.66 37.83
CA ARG A 107 -17.50 31.17 37.88
C ARG A 107 -17.54 32.44 38.69
N GLU A 108 -18.18 33.46 38.15
CA GLU A 108 -18.46 34.69 38.88
C GLU A 108 -19.66 34.50 39.83
N ALA A 109 -19.65 35.19 40.96
CA ALA A 109 -20.76 35.24 41.89
C ALA A 109 -20.92 36.68 42.40
N LEU A 110 -22.13 37.24 42.28
CA LEU A 110 -22.42 38.57 42.76
C LEU A 110 -22.50 38.57 44.30
N LYS A 111 -21.71 39.44 44.94
CA LYS A 111 -21.80 39.73 46.37
C LYS A 111 -22.13 41.20 46.57
N VAL A 112 -23.25 41.48 47.23
CA VAL A 112 -23.66 42.85 47.59
C VAL A 112 -23.39 43.07 49.07
N LYS A 113 -22.66 44.14 49.40
CA LYS A 113 -22.48 44.60 50.78
C LYS A 113 -23.11 45.97 50.91
N ILE A 114 -23.97 46.15 51.91
CA ILE A 114 -24.56 47.44 52.27
C ILE A 114 -23.96 47.82 53.61
N SER A 115 -23.14 48.86 53.63
CA SER A 115 -22.66 49.47 54.87
C SER A 115 -23.55 50.65 55.17
N ASP A 116 -24.49 50.45 56.10
CA ASP A 116 -25.39 51.50 56.57
C ASP A 116 -24.77 52.18 57.79
N SER A 117 -24.54 53.49 57.70
CA SER A 117 -24.12 54.30 58.83
C SER A 117 -25.30 55.14 59.32
N LEU A 118 -26.40 54.49 59.71
CA LEU A 118 -27.44 55.16 60.46
C LEU A 118 -26.98 55.32 61.91
N LYS A 119 -26.51 56.53 62.25
CA LYS A 119 -26.45 56.99 63.64
C LYS A 119 -27.88 57.13 64.13
N PHE A 120 -28.34 56.18 64.95
CA PHE A 120 -29.50 56.41 65.79
C PHE A 120 -29.18 57.57 66.73
N LEU A 121 -29.86 58.70 66.57
CA LEU A 121 -29.92 59.72 67.60
C LEU A 121 -31.01 59.28 68.58
N ASP A 122 -30.58 58.66 69.68
CA ASP A 122 -31.43 58.45 70.85
C ASP A 122 -31.75 59.83 71.44
N ASN A 123 -33.00 60.28 71.26
CA ASN A 123 -33.46 61.53 71.85
C ASN A 123 -34.05 61.24 73.23
N SER A 124 -33.18 60.96 74.19
CA SER A 124 -33.51 61.08 75.60
C SER A 124 -33.31 62.53 76.04
N ASN A 125 -34.41 63.23 76.38
CA ASN A 125 -34.55 64.31 77.37
C ASN A 125 -35.75 65.20 76.96
N SER A 126 -36.64 65.68 77.83
CA SER A 126 -36.79 65.58 79.28
C SER A 126 -38.21 66.03 79.62
N LYS A 127 -38.80 65.46 80.68
CA LYS A 127 -39.89 66.09 81.43
C LYS A 127 -39.51 67.54 81.75
N HIS A 128 -40.44 68.48 81.59
CA HIS A 128 -40.52 69.65 82.45
C HIS A 128 -41.98 70.09 82.60
N SER A 129 -42.40 70.04 83.87
CA SER A 129 -43.48 70.74 84.58
C SER A 129 -44.94 70.55 84.14
#